data_AF-M0MWN0-F1
#
_entry.id   AF-M0MWN0-F1
#
_cell.length_a   1.000
_cell.length_b   1.000
_cell.length_c   1.000
_cell.angle_alpha   90.00
_cell.angle_beta   90.00
_cell.angle_gamma   90.00
#
_symmetry.space_group_name_H-M   'P 1'
#
loop_
_entity.id
_entity.type
_entity.pdbx_description
1 polymer ?
#
loop_
_entity_poly.entity_id
_entity_poly.type
_entity_poly.pdbx_seq_one_letter_code
_entity_poly.pdbx_strand_id
1 'polypeptide(L)'
;MSGPLELNRAVPGGRVEMFAILDASYPGGWFYRFQYYHPEDGEILRYDNAHDDETLGNHHRHVADGEDTALAFQSLVAHVSLFFTEIARITEETTND
;
A
#
# COMPACT_ATOMS: atom_id res chain seq x y z
N MET A 1 0.70 -8.67 23.77
CA MET A 1 0.97 -8.49 22.34
C MET A 1 -0.02 -7.46 21.82
N SER A 2 0.43 -6.42 21.12
CA SER A 2 -0.50 -5.56 20.37
C SER A 2 -1.09 -6.39 19.22
N GLY A 3 -2.41 -6.27 19.02
CA GLY A 3 -3.08 -6.85 17.86
C GLY A 3 -2.65 -6.19 16.54
N PRO A 4 -3.13 -6.70 15.40
CA PRO A 4 -2.87 -6.08 14.12
C PRO A 4 -3.48 -4.67 14.07
N LEU A 5 -2.82 -3.81 13.30
CA LEU A 5 -3.36 -2.52 12.87
C LEU A 5 -4.22 -2.78 11.64
N GLU A 6 -5.51 -2.47 11.74
CA GLU A 6 -6.47 -2.67 10.66
C GLU A 6 -7.25 -1.37 10.41
N LEU A 7 -7.39 -1.01 9.13
CA LEU A 7 -8.24 0.08 8.69
C LEU A 7 -8.96 -0.34 7.41
N ASN A 8 -10.29 -0.23 7.41
CA ASN A 8 -11.11 -0.37 6.21
C ASN A 8 -12.05 0.82 6.14
N ARG A 9 -11.92 1.65 5.10
CA ARG A 9 -12.79 2.82 4.91
C ARG A 9 -13.02 3.15 3.45
N ALA A 10 -14.17 3.76 3.17
CA ALA A 10 -14.40 4.44 1.91
C ALA A 10 -13.58 5.75 1.84
N VAL A 11 -13.10 6.09 0.65
CA VAL A 11 -12.39 7.32 0.31
C VAL A 11 -12.90 7.83 -1.05
N PRO A 12 -12.62 9.08 -1.46
CA PRO A 12 -12.87 9.49 -2.84
C PRO A 12 -12.23 8.51 -3.82
N GLY A 13 -12.97 8.14 -4.87
CA GLY A 13 -12.50 7.21 -5.91
C GLY A 13 -12.48 5.72 -5.55
N GLY A 14 -12.75 5.32 -4.30
CA GLY A 14 -12.79 3.90 -3.95
C GLY A 14 -12.76 3.59 -2.46
N ARG A 15 -12.00 2.55 -2.10
CA ARG A 15 -11.84 2.07 -0.72
C ARG A 15 -10.37 1.84 -0.41
N VAL A 16 -10.03 2.06 0.86
CA VAL A 16 -8.72 1.73 1.41
C VAL A 16 -8.88 0.61 2.43
N GLU A 17 -8.06 -0.43 2.27
CA GLU A 17 -7.86 -1.52 3.20
C GLU A 17 -6.40 -1.57 3.61
N MET A 18 -6.14 -1.53 4.92
CA MET A 18 -4.79 -1.57 5.47
C MET A 18 -4.72 -2.59 6.59
N PHE A 19 -3.68 -3.39 6.53
CA PHE A 19 -3.30 -4.36 7.54
C PHE A 19 -1.81 -4.19 7.84
N ALA A 20 -1.42 -4.20 9.12
CA ALA A 20 -0.04 -4.34 9.52
C ALA A 20 0.08 -5.04 10.89
N ILE A 21 1.06 -5.90 11.04
CA ILE A 21 1.36 -6.58 12.31
C ILE A 21 2.86 -6.57 12.58
N LEU A 22 3.23 -6.42 13.86
CA LEU A 22 4.62 -6.55 14.29
C LEU A 22 5.10 -7.97 14.03
N ASP A 23 6.08 -8.11 13.16
CA ASP A 23 6.72 -9.37 12.85
C ASP A 23 8.19 -9.12 12.52
N ALA A 24 9.08 -9.53 13.43
CA ALA A 24 10.52 -9.31 13.29
C ALA A 24 11.17 -10.14 12.18
N SER A 25 10.47 -11.12 11.61
CA SER A 25 10.95 -11.90 10.47
C SER A 25 10.84 -11.14 9.14
N TYR A 26 10.01 -10.10 9.09
CA TYR A 26 9.85 -9.25 7.92
C TYR A 26 10.77 -8.02 7.99
N PRO A 27 11.29 -7.53 6.85
CA PRO A 27 12.09 -6.32 6.81
C PRO A 27 11.34 -5.12 7.39
N GLY A 28 12.04 -4.36 8.24
CA GLY A 28 11.44 -3.25 8.97
C GLY A 28 10.64 -3.65 10.20
N GLY A 29 10.52 -4.95 10.51
CA GLY A 29 9.83 -5.46 11.70
C GLY A 29 8.31 -5.48 11.60
N TRP A 30 7.77 -5.40 10.38
CA TRP A 30 6.33 -5.39 10.11
C TRP A 30 6.02 -6.27 8.92
N PHE A 31 4.97 -7.08 9.02
CA PHE A 31 4.26 -7.59 7.85
C PHE A 31 3.08 -6.66 7.58
N TYR A 32 2.94 -6.15 6.35
CA TYR A 32 1.88 -5.21 6.00
C TYR A 32 1.33 -5.41 4.60
N ARG A 33 0.09 -4.96 4.40
CA ARG A 33 -0.54 -4.76 3.10
C ARG A 33 -1.47 -3.55 3.17
N PHE A 34 -1.24 -2.57 2.32
CA PHE A 34 -2.09 -1.40 2.12
C PHE A 34 -2.62 -1.43 0.70
N GLN A 35 -3.93 -1.37 0.52
CA GLN A 35 -4.58 -1.51 -0.78
C GLN A 35 -5.62 -0.41 -0.96
N TYR A 36 -5.55 0.25 -2.10
CA TYR A 36 -6.54 1.18 -2.61
C TYR A 36 -7.15 0.58 -3.87
N TYR A 37 -8.47 0.47 -3.89
CA TYR A 37 -9.19 -0.24 -4.93
C TYR A 37 -10.56 0.40 -5.17
N HIS A 38 -11.07 0.26 -6.39
CA HIS A 38 -12.47 0.54 -6.67
C HIS A 38 -13.27 -0.78 -6.56
N PRO A 39 -14.47 -0.79 -5.95
CA PRO A 39 -15.24 -2.04 -5.77
C PRO A 39 -15.57 -2.78 -7.07
N GLU A 40 -15.73 -2.04 -8.19
CA GLU A 40 -16.06 -2.62 -9.49
C GLU A 40 -14.82 -2.89 -10.34
N ASP A 41 -13.81 -2.02 -10.29
CA ASP A 41 -12.63 -2.10 -11.19
C ASP A 41 -11.44 -2.84 -10.56
N GLY A 42 -11.51 -3.13 -9.26
CA GLY A 42 -10.49 -3.86 -8.53
C GLY A 42 -9.34 -2.99 -8.01
N GLU A 43 -8.20 -3.64 -7.76
CA GLU A 43 -6.99 -3.01 -7.21
C GLU A 43 -6.51 -1.87 -8.11
N ILE A 44 -6.22 -0.71 -7.53
CA ILE A 44 -5.64 0.46 -8.21
C ILE A 44 -4.19 0.65 -7.77
N LEU A 45 -3.95 0.58 -6.45
CA LEU A 45 -2.64 0.73 -5.84
C LEU A 45 -2.51 -0.20 -4.64
N ARG A 46 -1.40 -0.93 -4.53
CA ARG A 46 -1.09 -1.76 -3.36
C ARG A 46 0.37 -1.61 -2.93
N TYR A 47 0.58 -1.41 -1.64
CA TYR A 47 1.89 -1.46 -1.00
C TYR A 47 1.95 -2.68 -0.07
N ASP A 48 2.90 -3.59 -0.26
CA ASP A 48 3.10 -4.70 0.68
C ASP A 48 4.55 -5.19 0.74
N ASN A 49 4.78 -6.15 1.62
CA ASN A 49 6.04 -6.86 1.75
C ASN A 49 5.87 -8.37 1.90
N ALA A 50 4.91 -8.96 1.17
CA ALA A 50 4.53 -10.35 1.35
C ALA A 50 5.63 -11.36 0.95
N HIS A 51 6.49 -11.00 0.01
CA HIS A 51 7.64 -11.80 -0.40
C HIS A 51 8.80 -10.90 -0.84
N ASP A 52 10.00 -11.49 -0.91
CA ASP A 52 11.15 -10.86 -1.55
C ASP A 52 11.04 -11.05 -3.08
N ASP A 53 11.50 -10.06 -3.83
CA ASP A 53 11.62 -10.09 -5.28
C ASP A 53 13.07 -9.76 -5.66
N GLU A 54 13.64 -10.50 -6.61
CA GLU A 54 15.06 -10.36 -6.97
C GLU A 54 15.43 -8.96 -7.50
N THR A 55 14.45 -8.22 -8.03
CA THR A 55 14.63 -6.89 -8.61
C THR A 55 14.07 -5.77 -7.74
N LEU A 56 12.93 -6.00 -7.10
CA LEU A 56 12.21 -4.98 -6.31
C LEU A 56 12.56 -5.04 -4.81
N GLY A 57 13.25 -6.09 -4.37
CA GLY A 57 13.55 -6.33 -2.97
C GLY A 57 12.29 -6.75 -2.21
N ASN A 58 12.15 -6.30 -0.96
CA ASN A 58 11.08 -6.79 -0.07
C ASN A 58 9.85 -5.89 0.01
N HIS A 59 9.94 -4.63 -0.43
CA HIS A 59 8.84 -3.66 -0.29
C HIS A 59 8.36 -3.26 -1.67
N HIS A 60 7.13 -3.63 -2.00
CA HIS A 60 6.60 -3.50 -3.35
C HIS A 60 5.51 -2.45 -3.41
N ARG A 61 5.53 -1.67 -4.49
CA ARG A 61 4.43 -0.84 -4.96
C ARG A 61 3.87 -1.49 -6.23
N HIS A 62 2.63 -1.94 -6.16
CA HIS A 62 1.86 -2.44 -7.28
C HIS A 62 0.87 -1.38 -7.74
N VAL A 63 0.73 -1.22 -9.05
CA VAL A 63 -0.29 -0.38 -9.69
C VAL A 63 -1.05 -1.16 -10.75
N ALA A 64 -2.33 -0.83 -10.93
CA ALA A 64 -3.15 -1.45 -11.96
C ALA A 64 -2.65 -1.15 -13.38
N ASP A 65 -2.17 0.08 -13.60
CA ASP A 65 -1.63 0.53 -14.88
C ASP A 65 -0.17 0.94 -14.69
N GLY A 66 0.74 0.12 -15.22
CA GLY A 66 2.17 0.31 -15.15
C GLY A 66 2.93 -0.90 -14.59
N GLU A 67 4.19 -0.66 -14.23
CA GLU A 67 5.07 -1.69 -13.68
C GLU A 67 5.17 -1.58 -12.16
N ASP A 68 5.30 -2.73 -11.51
CA ASP A 68 5.60 -2.81 -10.09
C ASP A 68 6.98 -2.20 -9.80
N THR A 69 7.09 -1.52 -8.66
CA THR A 69 8.30 -0.77 -8.30
C THR A 69 8.73 -1.04 -6.86
N ALA A 70 10.03 -0.93 -6.61
CA ALA A 70 10.59 -1.02 -5.28
C ALA A 70 10.21 0.21 -4.43
N LEU A 71 9.91 0.00 -3.16
CA LEU A 71 9.71 1.06 -2.18
C LEU A 71 10.86 1.12 -1.17
N ALA A 72 11.40 2.32 -0.97
CA ALA A 72 12.35 2.54 0.11
C ALA A 72 11.62 2.52 1.46
N PHE A 73 12.03 1.61 2.36
CA PHE A 73 11.42 1.50 3.69
C PHE A 73 12.19 2.27 4.76
N GLN A 74 11.59 3.35 5.25
CA GLN A 74 12.07 4.10 6.40
C GLN A 74 11.33 3.72 7.69
N SER A 75 10.01 3.66 7.63
CA SER A 75 9.13 3.24 8.72
C SER A 75 7.74 2.94 8.19
N LEU A 76 6.92 2.24 8.99
CA LEU A 76 5.51 2.00 8.66
C LEU A 76 4.74 3.32 8.49
N VAL A 77 4.96 4.30 9.38
CA VAL A 77 4.29 5.61 9.33
C VAL A 77 4.64 6.39 8.05
N ALA A 78 5.90 6.32 7.61
CA ALA A 78 6.32 6.92 6.35
C ALA A 78 5.63 6.25 5.14
N HIS A 79 5.53 4.91 5.13
CA HIS A 79 4.80 4.17 4.10
C HIS A 79 3.31 4.52 4.06
N VAL A 80 2.65 4.63 5.22
CA VAL A 80 1.25 5.07 5.30
C VAL A 80 1.08 6.47 4.72
N SER A 81 1.99 7.39 5.05
CA SER A 81 1.94 8.77 4.57
C SER A 81 2.14 8.86 3.05
N LEU A 82 3.11 8.10 2.53
CA LEU A 82 3.37 8.02 1.09
C LEU A 82 2.17 7.42 0.35
N PHE A 83 1.63 6.32 0.86
CA PHE A 83 0.46 5.63 0.28
C PHE A 83 -0.74 6.57 0.16
N PHE A 84 -1.11 7.31 1.21
CA PHE A 84 -2.20 8.29 1.12
C PHE A 84 -1.89 9.50 0.24
N THR A 85 -0.64 9.94 0.18
CA THR A 85 -0.22 11.00 -0.75
C THR A 85 -0.41 10.57 -2.19
N GLU A 86 -0.12 9.30 -2.49
CA GLU A 86 -0.26 8.77 -3.84
C GLU A 86 -1.72 8.56 -4.23
N ILE A 87 -2.56 8.06 -3.32
CA ILE A 87 -4.01 8.00 -3.53
C ILE A 87 -4.55 9.39 -3.88
N ALA A 88 -4.14 10.42 -3.15
CA ALA A 88 -4.59 11.79 -3.44
C ALA A 88 -4.24 12.22 -4.87
N ARG A 89 -3.02 11.95 -5.34
CA ARG A 89 -2.60 12.24 -6.72
C ARG A 89 -3.42 11.48 -7.74
N ILE A 90 -3.60 10.17 -7.56
CA ILE A 90 -4.41 9.33 -8.44
C ILE A 90 -5.83 9.89 -8.54
N THR A 91 -6.44 10.24 -7.40
CA THR A 91 -7.80 10.80 -7.39
C THR A 91 -7.89 12.17 -8.05
N GLU A 92 -6.87 13.02 -7.90
CA GLU A 92 -6.81 14.33 -8.56
C GLU A 92 -6.67 14.18 -10.09
N GLU A 93 -5.84 13.25 -10.55
CA GLU A 93 -5.66 12.95 -11.98
C GLU A 93 -6.96 12.43 -12.60
N THR A 94 -7.64 11.48 -11.96
CA THR A 94 -8.93 10.94 -12.47
C THR A 94 -10.06 11.97 -12.48
N THR A 95 -10.01 13.01 -11.64
CA THR A 95 -11.06 14.06 -11.61
C THR A 95 -10.88 15.10 -12.71
N ASN A 96 -9.71 15.15 -13.35
CA ASN A 96 -9.37 16.13 -14.39
C ASN A 96 -9.54 15.59 -15.84
N ASP A 97 -9.93 14.32 -16.00
CA ASP A 97 -10.35 13.69 -17.27
C ASP A 97 -11.88 13.73 -17.45
#